data_AF-A0A0J0YKJ6-F1
#
_entry.id   AF-A0A0J0YKJ6-F1
#
_cell.length_a   1.000
_cell.length_b   1.000
_cell.length_c   1.000
_cell.angle_alpha   90.00
_cell.angle_beta   90.00
_cell.angle_gamma   90.00
#
_symmetry.space_group_name_H-M   'P 1'
#
loop_
_entity.id
_entity.type
_entity.pdbx_description
1 polymer ?
#
loop_
_entity_poly.entity_id
_entity_poly.type
_entity_poly.pdbx_seq_one_letter_code
_entity_poly.pdbx_strand_id
1 'polypeptide(L)'
;MKESDKNIENLVDKMMAETTLESPSIDFTSKLMVQILATEKSKVKAYAPLISKQIWFAIAAALITMTIYVVMISGEKNTKIDALYAVNFADLLPAITISNNILYAFLVIPFMILIQIPLLKNYYERKYPL
;
A
#
# COMPACT_ATOMS: atom_id res chain seq x y z
N MET A 1 -23.52 -53.26 34.58
CA MET A 1 -24.54 -52.36 34.01
C MET A 1 -25.88 -52.80 34.54
N LYS A 2 -26.73 -51.89 35.04
CA LYS A 2 -28.09 -52.27 35.44
C LYS A 2 -28.91 -52.50 34.18
N GLU A 3 -29.88 -53.41 34.22
CA GLU A 3 -30.72 -53.76 33.06
C GLU A 3 -31.51 -52.55 32.53
N SER A 4 -31.79 -51.57 33.39
CA SER A 4 -32.35 -50.26 33.03
C SER A 4 -31.49 -49.49 32.03
N ASP A 5 -30.18 -49.47 32.21
CA ASP A 5 -29.27 -48.62 31.43
C ASP A 5 -29.20 -49.12 29.97
N LYS A 6 -29.23 -50.45 29.80
CA LYS A 6 -29.22 -51.12 28.50
C LYS A 6 -30.50 -50.88 27.70
N ASN A 7 -31.63 -50.72 28.38
CA ASN A 7 -32.90 -50.38 27.73
C ASN A 7 -32.90 -48.93 27.24
N ILE A 8 -32.32 -48.00 28.01
CA ILE A 8 -32.20 -46.60 27.58
C ILE A 8 -31.25 -46.46 26.38
N GLU A 9 -30.12 -47.17 26.38
CA GLU A 9 -29.17 -47.17 25.26
C GLU A 9 -29.81 -47.71 23.97
N ASN A 10 -30.54 -48.83 24.05
CA ASN A 10 -31.30 -49.36 22.92
C ASN A 10 -32.38 -48.40 22.39
N LEU A 11 -33.03 -47.62 23.26
CA LEU A 11 -34.02 -46.63 22.86
C LEU A 11 -33.38 -45.45 22.13
N VAL A 12 -32.21 -45.01 22.59
CA VAL A 12 -31.44 -43.94 21.94
C VAL A 12 -30.91 -44.41 20.58
N ASP A 13 -30.36 -45.62 20.50
CA ASP A 13 -29.89 -46.19 19.23
C ASP A 13 -31.01 -46.35 18.22
N LYS A 14 -32.20 -46.79 18.65
CA LYS A 14 -33.37 -46.90 17.79
C LYS A 14 -33.86 -45.54 17.30
N MET A 15 -33.89 -44.53 18.18
CA MET A 15 -34.27 -43.17 17.81
C MET A 15 -33.28 -42.54 16.82
N MET A 16 -31.99 -42.77 16.99
CA MET A 16 -30.94 -42.29 16.10
C MET A 16 -30.93 -43.02 14.75
N ALA A 17 -31.22 -44.32 14.73
CA ALA A 17 -31.31 -45.12 13.51
C ALA A 17 -32.54 -44.81 12.66
N GLU A 18 -33.66 -44.44 13.29
CA GLU A 18 -34.90 -44.05 12.60
C GLU A 18 -34.87 -42.59 12.08
N THR A 19 -33.90 -41.79 12.52
CA THR A 19 -33.71 -40.43 12.02
C THR A 19 -32.95 -40.46 10.70
N THR A 20 -33.59 -40.01 9.62
CA THR A 20 -32.92 -39.84 8.33
C THR A 20 -31.82 -38.80 8.45
N LEU A 21 -30.61 -39.14 8.00
CA LEU A 21 -29.50 -38.20 7.92
C LEU A 21 -29.91 -37.00 7.04
N GLU A 22 -30.05 -35.83 7.67
CA GLU A 22 -30.22 -34.55 6.99
C GLU A 22 -29.00 -34.32 6.10
N SER A 23 -29.15 -34.62 4.81
CA SER A 23 -28.11 -34.31 3.83
C SER A 23 -28.11 -32.81 3.60
N PRO A 24 -26.93 -32.16 3.60
CA PRO A 24 -26.86 -30.79 3.15
C PRO A 24 -27.44 -30.66 1.74
N SER A 25 -28.00 -29.49 1.44
CA SER A 25 -28.48 -29.18 0.09
C SER A 25 -27.37 -29.41 -0.93
N ILE A 26 -27.72 -29.82 -2.15
CA ILE A 26 -26.77 -30.07 -3.25
C ILE A 26 -25.81 -28.89 -3.44
N ASP A 27 -26.29 -27.66 -3.22
CA ASP A 27 -25.51 -26.42 -3.39
C ASP A 27 -24.79 -25.94 -2.13
N PHE A 28 -24.80 -26.71 -1.04
CA PHE A 28 -24.27 -26.29 0.27
C PHE A 28 -22.79 -25.91 0.17
N THR A 29 -21.98 -26.76 -0.47
CA THR A 29 -20.55 -26.51 -0.67
C THR A 29 -20.34 -25.26 -1.53
N SER A 30 -21.12 -25.09 -2.59
CA SER A 30 -21.02 -23.92 -3.47
C SER A 30 -21.36 -22.62 -2.73
N LYS A 31 -22.43 -22.61 -1.92
CA LYS A 31 -22.83 -21.45 -1.12
C LYS A 31 -21.82 -21.12 -0.04
N LEU A 32 -21.28 -22.13 0.65
CA LEU A 32 -20.21 -21.96 1.62
C LEU A 32 -18.95 -21.40 0.96
N MET A 33 -18.53 -21.95 -0.17
CA MET A 33 -17.32 -21.51 -0.86
C MET A 33 -17.45 -20.06 -1.34
N VAL A 34 -18.61 -19.66 -1.85
CA VAL A 34 -18.90 -18.27 -2.21
C VAL A 34 -18.80 -17.36 -0.99
N GLN A 35 -19.36 -17.77 0.14
CA GLN A 35 -19.33 -16.97 1.36
C GLN A 35 -17.93 -16.88 1.98
N ILE A 36 -17.16 -17.98 1.95
CA ILE A 36 -15.77 -18.02 2.40
C ILE A 36 -14.91 -17.10 1.54
N LEU A 37 -15.00 -17.19 0.21
CA LEU A 37 -14.24 -16.34 -0.72
C LEU A 37 -14.61 -14.86 -0.58
N ALA A 38 -15.88 -14.53 -0.37
CA ALA A 38 -16.31 -13.15 -0.12
C ALA A 38 -15.74 -12.61 1.20
N THR A 39 -15.70 -13.45 2.23
CA THR A 39 -15.17 -13.07 3.56
C THR A 39 -13.65 -13.00 3.56
N GLU A 40 -12.95 -13.85 2.80
CA GLU A 40 -11.50 -13.79 2.61
C GLU A 40 -11.08 -12.54 1.84
N LYS A 41 -11.76 -12.21 0.73
CA LYS A 41 -11.52 -10.95 0.00
C LYS A 41 -11.73 -9.70 0.88
N SER A 42 -12.67 -9.76 1.83
CA SER A 42 -12.87 -8.70 2.82
C SER A 42 -11.78 -8.67 3.91
N LYS A 43 -11.08 -9.78 4.16
CA LYS A 43 -10.02 -9.91 5.18
C LYS A 43 -8.61 -9.73 4.64
N VAL A 44 -8.41 -9.85 3.32
CA VAL A 44 -7.19 -9.36 2.67
C VAL A 44 -7.13 -7.88 2.97
N LYS A 45 -6.27 -7.51 3.94
CA LYS A 45 -5.94 -6.12 4.22
C LYS A 45 -5.36 -5.56 2.94
N ALA A 46 -6.22 -4.95 2.11
CA ALA A 46 -5.79 -4.21 0.95
C ALA A 46 -4.70 -3.26 1.44
N TYR A 47 -3.51 -3.37 0.85
CA TYR A 47 -2.35 -2.61 1.26
C TYR A 47 -2.62 -1.14 0.94
N ALA A 48 -3.30 -0.46 1.86
CA ALA A 48 -3.61 0.94 1.73
C ALA A 48 -2.26 1.67 1.83
N PRO A 49 -1.85 2.40 0.79
CA PRO A 49 -0.57 3.09 0.83
C PRO A 49 -0.58 4.05 2.03
N LEU A 50 0.50 4.01 2.83
CA LEU A 50 0.69 4.84 4.04
C LEU A 50 0.38 6.33 3.80
N ILE A 51 0.52 6.78 2.55
CA ILE A 51 0.24 8.14 2.10
C ILE A 51 -0.59 8.03 0.81
N SER A 52 -1.71 8.74 0.74
CA SER A 52 -2.57 8.74 -0.45
C SER A 52 -1.84 9.29 -1.68
N LYS A 53 -2.23 8.84 -2.88
CA LYS A 53 -1.61 9.31 -4.15
C LYS A 53 -1.72 10.84 -4.29
N GLN A 54 -2.76 11.46 -3.73
CA GLN A 54 -2.97 12.91 -3.73
C GLN A 54 -1.98 13.64 -2.81
N ILE A 55 -1.70 13.09 -1.63
CA ILE A 55 -0.75 13.69 -0.68
C ILE A 55 0.68 13.64 -1.24
N TRP A 56 1.04 12.57 -1.96
CA TRP A 56 2.32 12.50 -2.68
C TRP A 56 2.48 13.61 -3.72
N PHE A 57 1.42 13.92 -4.47
CA PHE A 57 1.44 15.03 -5.42
C PHE A 57 1.56 16.39 -4.72
N ALA A 58 0.86 16.56 -3.59
CA ALA A 58 0.96 17.78 -2.78
C ALA A 58 2.38 17.99 -2.22
N ILE A 59 3.04 16.92 -1.75
CA ILE A 59 4.43 16.98 -1.27
C ILE A 59 5.39 17.37 -2.41
N ALA A 60 5.24 16.76 -3.59
CA ALA A 60 6.06 17.09 -4.74
C ALA A 60 5.85 18.55 -5.20
N ALA A 61 4.60 19.00 -5.27
CA ALA A 61 4.28 20.38 -5.62
C ALA A 61 4.85 21.38 -4.60
N ALA A 62 4.76 21.09 -3.29
CA ALA A 62 5.31 21.94 -2.24
C ALA A 62 6.84 22.07 -2.32
N LEU A 63 7.55 20.98 -2.64
CA LEU A 63 9.00 21.02 -2.86
C LEU A 63 9.36 21.85 -4.10
N ILE A 64 8.61 21.71 -5.19
CA ILE A 64 8.84 22.48 -6.41
C ILE A 64 8.57 23.97 -6.18
N THR A 65 7.47 24.33 -5.50
CA THR A 65 7.18 25.75 -5.22
C THR A 65 8.22 26.35 -4.27
N MET A 66 8.68 25.60 -3.27
CA MET A 66 9.73 26.05 -2.36
C MET A 66 11.06 26.28 -3.09
N THR A 67 11.47 25.38 -3.97
CA THR A 67 12.71 25.54 -4.76
C THR A 67 12.62 26.72 -5.72
N ILE A 68 11.49 26.90 -6.42
CA ILE A 68 11.27 28.08 -7.28
C ILE A 68 11.31 29.38 -6.47
N TYR A 69 10.65 29.40 -5.31
CA TYR A 69 10.62 30.56 -4.43
C TYR A 69 12.03 30.97 -3.96
N VAL A 70 12.85 30.00 -3.55
CA VAL A 70 14.25 30.24 -3.16
C VAL A 70 15.05 30.80 -4.35
N VAL A 71 14.92 30.22 -5.55
CA VAL A 71 15.64 30.71 -6.74
C VAL A 71 15.24 32.12 -7.13
N MET A 72 13.95 32.49 -7.04
CA MET A 72 13.50 33.86 -7.34
C MET A 72 13.99 34.87 -6.31
N ILE A 73 14.05 34.51 -5.03
CA ILE A 73 14.55 35.39 -3.95
C ILE A 73 16.08 35.52 -3.96
N SER A 74 16.81 34.46 -4.33
CA SER A 74 18.27 34.49 -4.46
C SER A 74 18.78 35.45 -5.54
N GLY A 75 17.90 36.04 -6.37
CA GLY A 75 18.21 37.14 -7.28
C GLY A 75 18.57 38.46 -6.56
N GLU A 76 18.10 38.67 -5.33
CA GLU A 76 18.47 39.82 -4.50
C GLU A 76 19.31 39.35 -3.31
N LYS A 77 20.64 39.50 -3.45
CA LYS A 77 21.63 39.21 -2.40
C LYS A 77 21.47 40.17 -1.22
N ASN A 78 20.48 39.93 -0.36
CA ASN A 78 20.36 40.61 0.91
C ASN A 78 21.20 39.87 1.97
N THR A 79 22.30 40.54 2.33
CA THR A 79 23.55 40.09 2.95
C THR A 79 23.49 39.75 4.44
N LYS A 80 22.46 39.04 4.92
CA LYS A 80 22.40 38.64 6.35
C LYS A 80 22.12 37.17 6.64
N ILE A 81 21.63 36.41 5.66
CA ILE A 81 21.35 34.98 5.85
C ILE A 81 22.54 34.10 5.39
N ASP A 82 23.36 34.59 4.46
CA ASP A 82 24.57 33.88 4.01
C ASP A 82 25.55 33.56 5.15
N ALA A 83 25.68 34.43 6.16
CA ALA A 83 26.64 34.25 7.24
C ALA A 83 26.29 33.11 8.22
N LEU A 84 25.01 32.73 8.33
CA LEU A 84 24.55 31.70 9.27
C LEU A 84 24.53 30.30 8.65
N TYR A 85 24.55 30.21 7.31
CA TYR A 85 24.63 28.96 6.55
C TYR A 85 25.99 28.78 5.83
N ALA A 86 26.95 29.68 6.05
CA ALA A 86 28.34 29.61 5.55
C ALA A 86 29.18 28.48 6.18
N VAL A 87 28.56 27.38 6.62
CA VAL A 87 29.23 26.09 6.48
C VAL A 87 29.19 25.82 4.98
N ASN A 88 30.24 26.26 4.30
CA ASN A 88 30.39 26.14 2.86
C ASN A 88 30.36 24.65 2.47
N PHE A 89 29.17 24.10 2.23
CA PHE A 89 29.00 22.82 1.53
C PHE A 89 29.71 22.87 0.16
N ALA A 90 29.90 24.07 -0.38
CA ALA A 90 30.72 24.35 -1.55
C ALA A 90 32.24 24.17 -1.34
N ASP A 91 32.75 24.26 -0.11
CA ASP A 91 34.17 23.99 0.20
C ASP A 91 34.43 22.51 0.52
N LEU A 92 33.39 21.77 0.90
CA LEU A 92 33.44 20.31 1.10
C LEU A 92 33.14 19.51 -0.17
N LEU A 93 32.46 20.12 -1.14
CA LEU A 93 32.33 19.59 -2.48
C LEU A 93 33.53 20.08 -3.29
N PRO A 94 34.30 19.18 -3.95
CA PRO A 94 35.33 19.63 -4.87
C PRO A 94 34.67 20.60 -5.85
N ALA A 95 35.40 21.63 -6.29
CA ALA A 95 34.95 22.59 -7.29
C ALA A 95 34.59 21.87 -8.61
N ILE A 96 33.42 21.24 -8.64
CA ILE A 96 32.89 20.51 -9.76
C ILE A 96 32.25 21.57 -10.65
N THR A 97 32.86 21.78 -11.81
CA THR A 97 32.28 22.58 -12.88
C THR A 97 31.05 21.87 -13.43
N ILE A 98 29.90 22.10 -12.79
CA ILE A 98 28.63 21.56 -13.22
C ILE A 98 28.29 22.19 -14.58
N SER A 99 28.33 21.38 -15.63
CA SER A 99 27.91 21.80 -16.96
C SER A 99 26.37 21.92 -17.00
N ASN A 100 25.86 22.80 -17.86
CA ASN A 100 24.41 22.99 -18.01
C ASN A 100 23.68 21.67 -18.32
N ASN A 101 24.30 20.77 -19.07
CA ASN A 101 23.76 19.43 -19.36
C ASN A 101 23.58 18.57 -18.10
N ILE A 102 24.53 18.63 -17.16
CA ILE A 102 24.45 17.92 -15.88
C ILE A 102 23.34 18.51 -15.01
N LEU A 103 23.18 19.83 -15.03
CA LEU A 103 22.09 20.51 -14.32
C LEU A 103 20.71 20.11 -14.87
N TYR A 104 20.55 20.06 -16.20
CA TYR A 104 19.31 19.58 -16.81
C TYR A 104 19.06 18.09 -16.53
N ALA A 105 20.09 17.24 -16.56
CA ALA A 105 19.96 15.82 -16.24
C ALA A 105 19.52 15.62 -14.79
N PHE A 106 20.08 16.40 -13.86
CA PHE A 106 19.71 16.33 -12.44
C PHE A 106 18.24 16.73 -12.18
N LEU A 107 17.64 17.56 -13.04
CA LEU A 107 16.23 17.92 -12.95
C LEU A 107 15.31 16.87 -13.61
N VAL A 108 15.69 16.39 -14.80
CA VAL A 108 14.84 15.51 -15.62
C VAL A 108 14.78 14.08 -15.07
N ILE A 109 15.90 13.53 -14.57
CA ILE A 109 15.96 12.17 -14.04
C ILE A 109 14.99 11.95 -12.86
N PRO A 110 15.01 12.74 -11.77
CA PRO A 110 14.09 12.53 -10.65
C PRO A 110 12.63 12.79 -11.06
N PHE A 111 12.39 13.77 -11.94
CA PHE A 111 11.06 14.02 -12.49
C PHE A 111 10.52 12.78 -13.24
N MET A 112 11.36 12.13 -14.04
CA MET A 112 10.99 10.92 -14.77
C MET A 112 10.71 9.75 -13.81
N ILE A 113 11.51 9.60 -12.74
CA ILE A 113 11.30 8.56 -11.71
C ILE A 113 9.96 8.78 -10.98
N LEU A 114 9.60 10.03 -10.67
CA LEU A 114 8.30 10.35 -10.04
C LEU A 114 7.10 9.95 -10.90
N ILE A 115 7.24 9.96 -12.23
CA ILE A 115 6.20 9.50 -13.16
C ILE A 115 6.23 7.97 -13.32
N GLN A 116 7.41 7.37 -13.32
CA GLN A 116 7.59 5.92 -13.51
C GLN A 116 7.03 5.10 -12.33
N ILE A 117 7.25 5.55 -11.09
CA ILE A 117 6.78 4.84 -9.87
C ILE A 117 5.25 4.62 -9.88
N PRO A 118 4.38 5.64 -10.09
CA PRO A 118 2.93 5.44 -10.11
C PRO A 118 2.45 4.65 -11.33
N LEU A 119 3.10 4.78 -12.49
CA LEU A 119 2.81 3.95 -13.68
C LEU A 119 3.05 2.47 -13.39
N LEU A 120 4.21 2.14 -12.81
CA LEU A 120 4.59 0.77 -12.50
C LEU A 120 3.69 0.19 -11.41
N LYS A 121 3.39 1.00 -10.38
CA LYS A 121 2.43 0.64 -9.33
C LYS A 121 1.06 0.30 -9.91
N ASN A 122 0.52 1.14 -10.80
CA ASN A 122 -0.79 0.91 -11.42
C ASN A 122 -0.79 -0.35 -12.33
N TYR A 123 0.31 -0.61 -13.02
CA TYR A 123 0.45 -1.82 -13.84
C TYR A 123 0.41 -3.11 -13.00
N TYR A 124 1.14 -3.15 -11.88
CA TYR A 124 1.15 -4.31 -10.99
C TYR A 124 -0.16 -4.47 -10.22
N GLU A 125 -0.79 -3.38 -9.74
CA GLU A 125 -2.12 -3.40 -9.12
C GLU A 125 -3.19 -4.00 -10.06
N ARG A 126 -3.08 -3.75 -11.38
CA ARG A 126 -3.99 -4.32 -12.38
C ARG A 126 -3.68 -5.78 -12.74
N LYS A 127 -2.42 -6.19 -12.70
CA LYS A 127 -1.99 -7.55 -13.08
C LYS A 127 -2.14 -8.56 -11.94
N TYR A 128 -2.02 -8.12 -10.70
CA TYR A 128 -2.16 -8.97 -9.51
C TYR A 128 -3.11 -8.30 -8.50
N PRO A 129 -4.43 -8.29 -8.78
CA PRO A 129 -5.41 -7.94 -7.76
C PRO A 129 -5.40 -9.03 -6.69
N LEU A 130 -4.84 -8.73 -5.52
CA LEU A 130 -5.00 -9.53 -4.30
C LEU A 130 -6.43 -9.39 -3.77
#